data_AF-A0A1C6J794-F1
#
_entry.id   AF-A0A1C6J794-F1
#
_cell.length_a   1.000
_cell.length_b   1.000
_cell.length_c   1.000
_cell.angle_alpha   90.00
_cell.angle_beta   90.00
_cell.angle_gamma   90.00
#
_symmetry.space_group_name_H-M   'P 1'
#
loop_
_entity.id
_entity.type
_entity.pdbx_description
1 polymer ?
#
loop_
_entity_poly.entity_id
_entity_poly.type
_entity_poly.pdbx_seq_one_letter_code
_entity_poly.pdbx_strand_id
1 'polypeptide(L)' 'MIKIRLTYADDEEKDIAIEKIKESFEVLNISREYKGRGNSQYSNVYIDANIIEKISNK' A
#
# COMPACT_ATOMS: atom_id res chain seq x y z
N MET A 1 0.40 14.53 -0.64
CA MET A 1 1.11 13.27 -0.94
C MET A 1 1.49 12.59 0.35
N ILE A 2 1.05 11.34 0.52
CA ILE A 2 1.37 10.46 1.64
C ILE A 2 2.18 9.27 1.14
N LYS A 3 3.02 8.71 2.01
CA LYS A 3 3.74 7.46 1.76
C LYS A 3 3.22 6.39 2.71
N ILE A 4 2.71 5.30 2.17
CA ILE A 4 2.20 4.15 2.93
C ILE A 4 3.23 3.02 2.82
N ARG A 5 3.64 2.46 3.96
CA ARG A 5 4.41 1.22 4.00
C ARG A 5 3.46 0.08 4.34
N LEU A 6 3.28 -0.85 3.43
CA LEU A 6 2.55 -2.09 3.65
C LEU A 6 3.55 -3.20 3.97
N THR A 7 3.47 -3.72 5.19
CA THR A 7 4.21 -4.89 5.64
C THR A 7 3.27 -6.09 5.60
N TYR A 8 3.66 -7.18 4.95
CA TYR A 8 2.83 -8.36 4.75
C TYR A 8 3.66 -9.64 4.90
N ALA A 9 3.05 -10.73 5.36
CA ALA A 9 3.68 -12.05 5.38
C ALA A 9 3.20 -12.95 4.24
N ASP A 10 1.99 -12.70 3.76
CA ASP A 10 1.32 -13.47 2.73
C ASP A 10 0.97 -12.60 1.52
N ASP A 11 1.14 -13.17 0.32
CA ASP A 11 0.94 -12.44 -0.93
C ASP A 11 -0.55 -12.17 -1.24
N GLU A 12 -1.47 -13.02 -0.79
CA GLU A 12 -2.91 -12.83 -0.96
C GLU A 12 -3.40 -11.67 -0.08
N GLU A 13 -2.96 -11.61 1.19
CA GLU A 13 -3.27 -10.49 2.10
C GLU A 13 -2.75 -9.16 1.56
N LYS A 14 -1.55 -9.16 0.97
CA LYS A 14 -0.96 -7.99 0.31
C LYS A 14 -1.85 -7.49 -0.82
N ASP A 15 -2.27 -8.37 -1.72
CA ASP A 15 -3.06 -7.99 -2.89
C ASP A 15 -4.41 -7.41 -2.47
N ILE A 16 -5.09 -8.02 -1.50
CA ILE A 16 -6.35 -7.51 -0.93
C ILE A 16 -6.16 -6.11 -0.31
N ALA A 17 -5.07 -5.91 0.44
CA ALA A 17 -4.77 -4.63 1.06
C ALA A 17 -4.49 -3.53 0.02
N ILE A 18 -3.75 -3.86 -1.04
CA ILE A 18 -3.45 -2.93 -2.14
C ILE A 18 -4.74 -2.48 -2.84
N GLU A 19 -5.67 -3.39 -3.11
CA GLU A 19 -6.95 -3.03 -3.74
C GLU A 19 -7.76 -2.07 -2.87
N LYS A 20 -7.88 -2.34 -1.56
CA LYS A 20 -8.55 -1.41 -0.61
C LYS A 20 -7.88 -0.03 -0.54
N ILE A 21 -6.55 0.01 -0.67
CA ILE A 21 -5.80 1.28 -0.72
C ILE A 21 -6.14 2.03 -2.02
N LYS A 22 -6.20 1.36 -3.16
CA LYS A 22 -6.58 1.97 -4.44
C LYS A 22 -8.02 2.51 -4.45
N GLU A 23 -8.93 1.88 -3.72
CA GLU A 23 -10.31 2.39 -3.55
C GLU A 23 -10.37 3.67 -2.72
N SER A 24 -9.44 3.83 -1.76
CA SER A 24 -9.46 4.92 -0.77
C SER A 24 -8.55 6.09 -1.13
N PHE A 25 -7.52 5.84 -1.93
CA PHE A 25 -6.47 6.80 -2.26
C PHE A 25 -6.19 6.80 -3.76
N GLU A 26 -5.78 7.95 -4.29
CA GLU A 26 -5.21 8.02 -5.62
C GLU A 26 -3.78 7.49 -5.55
N VAL A 27 -3.59 6.22 -5.92
CA VAL A 27 -2.26 5.58 -5.93
C VAL A 27 -1.46 6.06 -7.14
N LEU A 28 -0.33 6.70 -6.87
CA LEU A 28 0.56 7.24 -7.90
C LEU A 28 1.62 6.23 -8.32
N ASN A 29 2.15 5.49 -7.34
CA ASN A 29 3.21 4.53 -7.57
C ASN A 29 3.22 3.44 -6.49
N ILE A 30 3.53 2.22 -6.90
CA ILE A 30 3.80 1.09 -6.01
C ILE A 30 5.22 0.63 -6.32
N SER A 31 6.09 0.67 -5.31
CA SER A 31 7.47 0.20 -5.45
C SER A 31 7.53 -1.32 -5.68
N ARG A 32 8.69 -1.82 -6.09
CA ARG A 32 8.97 -3.26 -6.05
C ARG A 32 8.82 -3.82 -4.64
N GLU A 33 8.61 -5.12 -4.55
CA GLU A 33 8.58 -5.82 -3.28
C GLU A 33 9.98 -5.92 -2.65
N TYR A 34 10.05 -5.65 -1.35
CA TYR A 34 11.24 -5.78 -0.53
C TYR A 34 11.07 -6.94 0.42
N LYS A 35 11.59 -8.11 0.03
CA LYS A 35 11.59 -9.29 0.88
C LYS A 35 12.38 -9.05 2.17
N GLY A 36 11.87 -9.58 3.27
CA GLY A 36 12.57 -9.61 4.55
C GLY A 36 13.95 -10.23 4.41
N ARG A 37 14.93 -9.71 5.16
CA ARG A 37 16.28 -10.31 5.21
C ARG A 37 16.32 -11.41 6.28
N GLY A 38 17.09 -12.47 6.02
CA GLY A 38 17.24 -13.60 6.94
C GLY A 38 15.96 -14.45 7.02
N ASN A 39 15.57 -14.85 8.23
CA ASN A 39 14.38 -15.67 8.51
C ASN A 39 13.10 -14.82 8.71
N SER A 40 13.08 -13.57 8.28
CA SER A 40 11.89 -12.73 8.42
C SER A 40 10.80 -13.20 7.46
N GLN A 41 9.64 -13.56 8.02
CA GLN A 41 8.45 -13.90 7.24
C GLN A 41 7.79 -12.68 6.58
N TYR A 42 8.23 -11.46 6.88
CA TYR A 42 7.58 -10.24 6.42
C TYR A 42 8.32 -9.60 5.25
N SER A 43 7.56 -9.25 4.22
CA SER A 43 7.97 -8.42 3.10
C SER A 43 7.34 -7.03 3.21
N ASN A 44 7.88 -6.08 2.45
CA ASN A 44 7.41 -4.70 2.45
C ASN A 44 7.17 -4.20 1.02
N VAL A 45 6.14 -3.39 0.85
CA VAL A 45 5.94 -2.56 -0.33
C VAL A 45 5.63 -1.13 0.10
N TYR A 46 6.20 -0.16 -0.62
CA TYR A 46 5.95 1.26 -0.41
C TYR A 46 5.03 1.77 -1.51
N ILE A 47 4.01 2.53 -1.09
CA ILE A 47 2.96 3.06 -1.93
C ILE A 47 2.95 4.58 -1.77
N ASP A 48 3.11 5.29 -2.88
CA ASP A 48 2.98 6.74 -2.93
C ASP A 48 1.54 7.06 -3.36
N ALA A 49 0.83 7.87 -2.57
CA ALA A 49 -0.57 8.16 -2.84
C ALA A 49 -0.97 9.59 -2.49
N ASN A 50 -2.03 10.08 -3.13
CA ASN A 50 -2.72 11.31 -2.71
C ASN A 50 -4.00 10.96 -1.96
N ILE A 51 -4.36 11.85 -1.04
CA ILE A 51 -5.66 11.78 -0.37
C ILE A 51 -6.71 12.22 -1.40
N ILE A 52 -7.70 11.35 -1.63
CA ILE A 52 -8.88 11.75 -2.40
C ILE A 52 -9.68 12.66 -1.48
N GLU A 53 -9.60 13.98 -1.69
CA GLU A 53 -10.58 14.88 -1.11
C GLU A 53 -11.93 14.57 -1.77
N LYS A 54 -12.76 13.76 -1.10
CA LYS A 54 -14.18 13.81 -1.37
C LYS A 54 -14.59 15.22 -0.97
N ILE A 55 -14.73 16.11 -1.94
CA ILE A 55 -15.38 17.40 -1.74
C ILE A 55 -16.80 17.04 -1.26
N SER A 56 -16.99 17.01 0.05
CA SER A 56 -18.32 17.05 0.64
C SER A 56 -18.84 18.45 0.33
N ASN A 57 -19.49 18.59 -0.83
CA ASN A 57 -20.40 19.70 -1.07
C ASN A 57 -21.49 19.57 -0.01
N LYS A 58 -21.33 20.33 1.07
CA LYS A 58 -22.33 20.55 2.11
C LYS A 58 -23.13 21.80 1.78
#